data_AF-A0AA86YQ58-F1
#
_entry.id   AF-A0AA86YQ58-F1
#
_cell.length_a   1.000
_cell.length_b   1.000
_cell.length_c   1.000
_cell.angle_alpha   90.00
_cell.angle_beta   90.00
_cell.angle_gamma   90.00
#
_symmetry.space_group_name_H-M   'P 1'
#
loop_
_entity.id
_entity.type
_entity.pdbx_description
1 polymer ?
#
loop_
_entity_poly.entity_id
_entity_poly.type
_entity_poly.pdbx_seq_one_letter_code
_entity_poly.pdbx_strand_id
1 'polypeptide(L)'
;MLKINSEQCQIKSTNFNHRKVSSIPLFLVVLAVFIFSAYSFFDGHSSRYRHFIFLTNTYKEKYENSTNTPQGIERYRPFFDKTPNLFDYLISYYSGNFYAGTKYSIYLTILFAFAFGYALYITGKSVFIGPYPILVLDRKRNLLYTWENKKVYVARYEDAGYAAPSNNLFIKLFTFNTDKNRLDTILFQPNASVHSSLFLSEEYENNAFVSFINAYMQKGRDVITDHDFESEPLKFYFGRYEPPVDVDVQIAKTLNQLDKEKPHHA
;
A
#
# COMPACT_ATOMS: atom_id res chain seq x y z
N MET A 1 -2.93 -20.23 -1.98
CA MET A 1 -1.68 -20.89 -2.39
C MET A 1 -1.01 -20.11 -3.53
N LEU A 2 0.33 -20.15 -3.61
CA LEU A 2 1.14 -19.62 -4.72
C LEU A 2 1.74 -20.74 -5.56
N LYS A 3 2.31 -21.74 -4.91
CA LYS A 3 2.98 -22.86 -5.56
C LYS A 3 2.83 -24.10 -4.70
N ILE A 4 2.67 -25.27 -5.29
CA ILE A 4 2.81 -26.54 -4.60
C ILE A 4 3.47 -27.54 -5.55
N ASN A 5 4.55 -28.15 -5.08
CA ASN A 5 5.19 -29.28 -5.73
C ASN A 5 5.71 -30.28 -4.70
N SER A 6 6.43 -31.31 -5.15
CA SER A 6 6.99 -32.35 -4.27
C SER A 6 8.00 -31.83 -3.23
N GLU A 7 8.64 -30.69 -3.49
CA GLU A 7 9.71 -30.14 -2.66
C GLU A 7 9.26 -28.99 -1.76
N GLN A 8 8.42 -28.10 -2.30
CA GLN A 8 8.01 -26.86 -1.65
C GLN A 8 6.52 -26.54 -1.87
N CYS A 9 5.90 -26.03 -0.82
CA CYS A 9 4.57 -25.40 -0.87
C CYS A 9 4.69 -23.95 -0.42
N GLN A 10 4.18 -23.03 -1.23
CA GLN A 10 4.20 -21.59 -0.97
C GLN A 10 2.77 -21.08 -0.74
N ILE A 11 2.56 -20.46 0.41
CA ILE A 11 1.27 -19.97 0.87
C ILE A 11 1.29 -18.44 0.94
N LYS A 12 0.26 -17.83 0.35
CA LYS A 12 0.02 -16.38 0.38
C LYS A 12 -0.32 -15.97 1.81
N SER A 13 0.19 -14.82 2.26
CA SER A 13 -0.35 -14.15 3.45
C SER A 13 -1.71 -13.53 3.17
N THR A 14 -2.42 -13.17 4.24
CA THR A 14 -3.71 -12.44 4.15
C THR A 14 -3.61 -11.13 3.38
N ASN A 15 -2.42 -10.50 3.30
CA ASN A 15 -2.17 -9.27 2.55
C ASN A 15 -2.60 -9.38 1.08
N PHE A 16 -2.45 -10.55 0.46
CA PHE A 16 -2.88 -10.79 -0.93
C PHE A 16 -4.38 -10.58 -1.13
N ASN A 17 -5.20 -11.04 -0.17
CA ASN A 17 -6.65 -10.87 -0.22
C ASN A 17 -7.06 -9.49 0.29
N HIS A 18 -6.37 -8.95 1.31
CA HIS A 18 -6.59 -7.59 1.80
C HIS A 18 -6.46 -6.56 0.69
N ARG A 19 -5.45 -6.72 -0.19
CA ARG A 19 -5.27 -5.90 -1.39
C ARG A 19 -6.52 -5.89 -2.27
N LYS A 20 -7.08 -7.07 -2.56
CA LYS A 20 -8.22 -7.23 -3.47
C LYS A 20 -9.51 -6.70 -2.86
N VAL A 21 -9.76 -7.02 -1.59
CA VAL A 21 -11.04 -6.76 -0.93
C VAL A 21 -11.11 -5.34 -0.35
N SER A 22 -9.97 -4.77 0.07
CA SER A 22 -9.93 -3.47 0.74
C SER A 22 -9.11 -2.44 -0.02
N SER A 23 -7.83 -2.71 -0.29
CA SER A 23 -6.91 -1.68 -0.78
C SER A 23 -7.27 -1.17 -2.19
N ILE A 24 -7.61 -2.07 -3.12
CA ILE A 24 -8.00 -1.70 -4.49
C ILE A 24 -9.30 -0.88 -4.49
N PRO A 25 -10.42 -1.34 -3.86
CA PRO A 25 -11.62 -0.52 -3.78
C PRO A 25 -11.40 0.85 -3.15
N LEU A 26 -10.65 0.92 -2.04
CA LEU A 26 -10.34 2.18 -1.39
C LEU A 26 -9.56 3.14 -2.30
N PHE A 27 -8.52 2.63 -2.98
CA PHE A 27 -7.76 3.42 -3.94
C PHE A 27 -8.64 3.96 -5.08
N LEU A 28 -9.52 3.13 -5.63
CA LEU A 28 -10.44 3.54 -6.70
C LEU A 28 -11.42 4.61 -6.24
N VAL A 29 -11.95 4.51 -5.01
CA VAL A 29 -12.82 5.55 -4.44
C VAL A 29 -12.06 6.86 -4.25
N VAL A 30 -10.87 6.83 -3.66
CA VAL A 30 -10.03 8.03 -3.48
C VAL A 30 -9.68 8.66 -4.83
N LEU A 31 -9.36 7.83 -5.84
CA LEU A 31 -9.07 8.28 -7.19
C LEU A 31 -10.29 8.91 -7.86
N ALA A 32 -11.47 8.30 -7.77
CA ALA A 32 -12.70 8.84 -8.34
C ALA A 32 -13.07 10.18 -7.70
N VAL A 33 -12.97 10.28 -6.37
CA VAL A 33 -13.22 11.53 -5.64
C VAL A 33 -12.21 12.59 -6.05
N PHE A 34 -10.92 12.26 -6.16
CA PHE A 34 -9.90 13.20 -6.61
C PHE A 34 -10.17 13.71 -8.03
N ILE A 35 -10.50 12.82 -8.98
CA ILE A 35 -10.84 13.19 -10.36
C ILE A 35 -12.06 14.12 -10.36
N PHE A 36 -13.11 13.77 -9.62
CA PHE A 36 -14.31 14.59 -9.52
C PHE A 36 -14.02 15.96 -8.92
N SER A 37 -13.28 16.03 -7.80
CA SER A 37 -12.89 17.30 -7.18
C SER A 37 -12.01 18.15 -8.08
N ALA A 38 -11.04 17.55 -8.78
CA ALA A 38 -10.21 18.25 -9.76
C ALA A 38 -11.05 18.78 -10.91
N TYR A 39 -11.97 17.99 -11.45
CA TYR A 39 -12.89 18.41 -12.50
C TYR A 39 -13.76 19.60 -12.04
N SER A 40 -14.41 19.50 -10.88
CA SER A 40 -15.24 20.59 -10.33
C SER A 40 -14.43 21.86 -10.09
N PHE A 41 -13.17 21.72 -9.66
CA PHE A 41 -12.26 22.86 -9.52
C PHE A 41 -11.99 23.52 -10.87
N PHE A 42 -11.54 22.76 -11.87
CA PHE A 42 -11.22 23.31 -13.19
C PHE A 42 -12.44 23.92 -13.88
N ASP A 43 -13.60 23.26 -13.79
CA ASP A 43 -14.85 23.77 -14.35
C ASP A 43 -15.27 25.09 -13.69
N GLY A 44 -15.24 25.14 -12.34
CA GLY A 44 -15.56 26.34 -11.58
C GLY A 44 -14.60 27.53 -11.82
N HIS A 45 -13.38 27.26 -12.27
CA HIS A 45 -12.37 28.28 -12.57
C HIS A 45 -12.28 28.64 -14.06
N SER A 46 -12.67 27.76 -14.99
CA SER A 46 -12.47 27.94 -16.43
C SER A 46 -13.14 29.20 -17.00
N SER A 47 -14.42 29.41 -16.69
CA SER A 47 -15.15 30.62 -17.16
C SER A 47 -14.59 31.89 -16.52
N ARG A 48 -14.27 31.84 -15.22
CA ARG A 48 -13.73 32.98 -14.47
C ARG A 48 -12.33 33.37 -14.93
N TYR A 49 -11.50 32.38 -15.26
CA TYR A 49 -10.18 32.60 -15.85
C TYR A 49 -10.30 33.31 -17.20
N ARG A 50 -11.16 32.82 -18.10
CA ARG A 50 -11.42 33.49 -19.40
C ARG A 50 -11.94 34.91 -19.22
N HIS A 51 -12.84 35.12 -18.28
CA HIS A 51 -13.37 36.45 -17.96
C HIS A 51 -12.28 37.39 -17.41
N PHE A 52 -11.40 36.89 -16.53
CA PHE A 52 -10.26 37.65 -16.01
C PHE A 52 -9.31 38.11 -17.13
N ILE A 53 -8.98 37.23 -18.08
CA ILE A 53 -8.17 37.57 -19.25
C ILE A 53 -8.88 38.60 -20.12
N PHE A 54 -10.17 38.39 -20.40
CA PHE A 54 -10.98 39.32 -21.19
C PHE A 54 -11.02 40.74 -20.58
N LEU A 55 -11.27 40.84 -19.26
CA LEU A 55 -11.27 42.12 -18.56
C LEU A 55 -9.89 42.78 -18.56
N THR A 56 -8.82 42.00 -18.36
CA THR A 56 -7.45 42.51 -18.40
C THR A 56 -7.15 43.16 -19.74
N ASN A 57 -7.49 42.49 -20.86
CA ASN A 57 -7.27 43.02 -22.20
C ASN A 57 -8.15 44.26 -22.48
N THR A 58 -9.43 44.21 -22.13
CA THR A 58 -10.37 45.33 -22.34
C THR A 58 -9.93 46.58 -21.57
N TYR A 59 -9.49 46.41 -20.32
CA TYR A 59 -9.02 47.53 -19.51
C TYR A 59 -7.66 48.06 -19.95
N LYS A 60 -6.77 47.18 -20.45
CA LYS A 60 -5.52 47.60 -21.08
C LYS A 60 -5.82 48.54 -22.25
N GLU A 61 -6.61 48.09 -23.22
CA GLU A 61 -6.95 48.90 -24.41
C GLU A 61 -7.54 50.28 -24.06
N LYS A 62 -8.35 50.35 -23.00
CA LYS A 62 -9.06 51.58 -22.62
C LYS A 62 -8.25 52.52 -21.72
N TYR A 63 -7.37 52.00 -20.87
CA TYR A 63 -6.76 52.77 -19.77
C TYR A 63 -5.23 52.70 -19.72
N GLU A 64 -4.55 52.02 -20.65
CA GLU A 64 -3.08 51.91 -20.68
C GLU A 64 -2.39 53.28 -20.59
N ASN A 65 -2.88 54.28 -21.32
CA ASN A 65 -2.34 55.65 -21.32
C ASN A 65 -3.13 56.63 -20.43
N SER A 66 -4.07 56.15 -19.63
CA SER A 66 -4.90 57.01 -18.76
C SER A 66 -4.24 57.25 -17.40
N THR A 67 -4.11 58.52 -17.02
CA THR A 67 -3.68 58.95 -15.68
C THR A 67 -4.80 58.84 -14.63
N ASN A 68 -6.07 58.77 -15.04
CA ASN A 68 -7.23 58.69 -14.15
C ASN A 68 -7.96 57.35 -14.36
N THR A 69 -7.45 56.29 -13.73
CA THR A 69 -8.06 54.95 -13.79
C THR A 69 -8.92 54.69 -12.56
N PRO A 70 -10.17 54.23 -12.70
CA PRO A 70 -11.01 53.87 -11.56
C PRO A 70 -10.34 52.84 -10.62
N GLN A 71 -10.55 53.00 -9.31
CA GLN A 71 -9.89 52.18 -8.27
C GLN A 71 -10.08 50.66 -8.45
N GLY A 72 -11.22 50.22 -9.00
CA GLY A 72 -11.49 48.80 -9.29
C GLY A 72 -10.66 48.24 -10.46
N ILE A 73 -10.25 49.11 -11.39
CA ILE A 73 -9.47 48.76 -12.59
C ILE A 73 -7.98 48.79 -12.30
N GLU A 74 -7.52 49.65 -11.38
CA GLU A 74 -6.11 49.70 -10.93
C GLU A 74 -5.57 48.33 -10.49
N ARG A 75 -6.45 47.45 -9.96
CA ARG A 75 -6.08 46.08 -9.59
C ARG A 75 -5.58 45.24 -10.77
N TYR A 76 -6.05 45.52 -11.99
CA TYR A 76 -5.67 44.82 -13.23
C TYR A 76 -4.39 45.38 -13.88
N ARG A 77 -3.96 46.59 -13.52
CA ARG A 77 -2.79 47.26 -14.12
C ARG A 77 -1.50 46.44 -14.09
N PRO A 78 -1.16 45.65 -13.04
CA PRO A 78 0.03 44.77 -13.03
C PRO A 78 0.05 43.71 -14.14
N PHE A 79 -1.06 43.51 -14.83
CA PHE A 79 -1.23 42.52 -15.89
C PHE A 79 -1.30 43.16 -17.29
N PHE A 80 -1.09 44.46 -17.44
CA PHE A 80 -1.12 45.10 -18.77
C PHE A 80 0.15 44.77 -19.57
N ASP A 81 1.29 44.67 -18.90
CA ASP A 81 2.58 44.40 -19.53
C ASP A 81 2.88 42.90 -19.71
N LYS A 82 1.97 42.02 -19.27
CA LYS A 82 2.13 40.56 -19.40
C LYS A 82 0.81 39.85 -19.64
N THR A 83 0.82 38.75 -20.40
CA THR A 83 -0.35 37.88 -20.49
C THR A 83 -0.47 37.04 -19.22
N PRO A 84 -1.57 37.13 -18.43
CA PRO A 84 -1.69 36.38 -17.20
C PRO A 84 -1.78 34.88 -17.43
N ASN A 85 -0.95 34.11 -16.73
CA ASN A 85 -1.07 32.66 -16.71
C ASN A 85 -2.10 32.18 -15.66
N LEU A 86 -2.31 30.87 -15.58
CA LEU A 86 -3.25 30.28 -14.61
C LEU A 86 -2.88 30.59 -13.15
N PHE A 87 -1.59 30.62 -12.81
CA PHE A 87 -1.13 30.93 -11.45
C PHE A 87 -1.37 32.40 -11.08
N ASP A 88 -1.11 33.32 -12.02
CA ASP A 88 -1.42 34.74 -11.86
C ASP A 88 -2.92 34.95 -11.56
N TYR A 89 -3.77 34.24 -12.30
CA TYR A 89 -5.20 34.23 -12.06
C TYR A 89 -5.56 33.64 -10.68
N LEU A 90 -5.02 32.48 -10.31
CA LEU A 90 -5.35 31.83 -9.03
C LEU A 90 -4.92 32.70 -7.85
N ILE A 91 -3.70 33.26 -7.87
CA ILE A 91 -3.23 34.19 -6.84
C ILE A 91 -4.16 35.40 -6.75
N SER A 92 -4.54 35.98 -7.89
CA SER A 92 -5.47 37.12 -7.94
C SER A 92 -6.85 36.75 -7.42
N TYR A 93 -7.38 35.59 -7.82
CA TYR A 93 -8.69 35.08 -7.45
C TYR A 93 -8.80 34.93 -5.94
N TYR A 94 -7.78 34.35 -5.32
CA TYR A 94 -7.76 34.05 -3.90
C TYR A 94 -7.10 35.12 -3.02
N SER A 95 -6.56 36.19 -3.59
CA SER A 95 -6.08 37.34 -2.80
C SER A 95 -7.22 38.07 -2.06
N GLY A 96 -8.47 37.87 -2.49
CA GLY A 96 -9.63 38.65 -2.06
C GLY A 96 -9.73 40.02 -2.74
N ASN A 97 -8.76 40.40 -3.57
CA ASN A 97 -8.73 41.69 -4.27
C ASN A 97 -9.65 41.71 -5.51
N PHE A 98 -9.95 40.56 -6.10
CA PHE A 98 -10.78 40.51 -7.32
C PHE A 98 -12.17 39.92 -7.08
N TYR A 99 -12.29 39.04 -6.08
CA TYR A 99 -13.52 38.30 -5.77
C TYR A 99 -13.74 38.31 -4.26
N ALA A 100 -14.97 38.60 -3.83
CA ALA A 100 -15.31 38.66 -2.42
C ALA A 100 -15.30 37.25 -1.78
N GLY A 101 -14.86 37.15 -0.52
CA GLY A 101 -14.95 35.92 0.27
C GLY A 101 -13.91 34.83 -0.04
N THR A 102 -12.90 35.10 -0.89
CA THR A 102 -11.95 34.08 -1.35
C THR A 102 -10.60 34.04 -0.62
N LYS A 103 -10.32 35.00 0.28
CA LYS A 103 -9.00 35.14 0.93
C LYS A 103 -8.53 33.89 1.67
N TYR A 104 -9.44 33.18 2.34
CA TYR A 104 -9.11 31.98 3.11
C TYR A 104 -9.32 30.68 2.32
N SER A 105 -10.00 30.72 1.17
CA SER A 105 -10.32 29.51 0.42
C SER A 105 -9.13 28.94 -0.36
N ILE A 106 -8.06 29.70 -0.58
CA ILE A 106 -6.81 29.15 -1.16
C ILE A 106 -6.10 28.19 -0.21
N TYR A 107 -6.00 28.55 1.07
CA TYR A 107 -5.36 27.68 2.06
C TYR A 107 -6.12 26.37 2.20
N LEU A 108 -7.45 26.44 2.18
CA LEU A 108 -8.31 25.27 2.17
C LEU A 108 -8.11 24.44 0.89
N THR A 109 -8.04 25.07 -0.28
CA THR A 109 -7.82 24.40 -1.57
C THR A 109 -6.46 23.70 -1.62
N ILE A 110 -5.40 24.38 -1.17
CA ILE A 110 -4.04 23.82 -1.07
C ILE A 110 -4.03 22.65 -0.10
N LEU A 111 -4.64 22.79 1.08
CA LEU A 111 -4.74 21.73 2.07
C LEU A 111 -5.47 20.51 1.50
N PHE A 112 -6.58 20.71 0.79
CA PHE A 112 -7.30 19.64 0.11
C PHE A 112 -6.44 18.95 -0.94
N ALA A 113 -5.73 19.70 -1.78
CA ALA A 113 -4.85 19.13 -2.80
C ALA A 113 -3.75 18.26 -2.18
N PHE A 114 -3.10 18.74 -1.11
CA PHE A 114 -2.11 17.94 -0.38
C PHE A 114 -2.73 16.73 0.30
N ALA A 115 -3.90 16.88 0.93
CA ALA A 115 -4.59 15.77 1.59
C ALA A 115 -4.97 14.65 0.61
N PHE A 116 -5.52 15.00 -0.56
CA PHE A 116 -5.84 14.02 -1.60
C PHE A 116 -4.60 13.42 -2.24
N GLY A 117 -3.56 14.23 -2.51
CA GLY A 117 -2.29 13.72 -3.03
C GLY A 117 -1.66 12.70 -2.07
N TYR A 118 -1.69 12.99 -0.77
CA TYR A 118 -1.19 12.09 0.26
C TYR A 118 -2.07 10.84 0.42
N ALA A 119 -3.39 10.98 0.36
CA ALA A 119 -4.32 9.85 0.40
C ALA A 119 -4.11 8.91 -0.80
N LEU A 120 -3.95 9.45 -2.02
CA LEU A 120 -3.61 8.69 -3.21
C LEU A 120 -2.26 7.99 -3.08
N TYR A 121 -1.27 8.68 -2.51
CA TYR A 121 0.05 8.09 -2.27
C TYR A 121 -0.04 6.88 -1.32
N ILE A 122 -0.70 7.02 -0.16
CA ILE A 122 -0.84 5.91 0.81
C ILE A 122 -1.62 4.75 0.19
N THR A 123 -2.80 5.04 -0.35
CA THR A 123 -3.69 3.99 -0.89
C THR A 123 -3.08 3.32 -2.12
N GLY A 124 -2.42 4.10 -2.99
CA GLY A 124 -1.67 3.58 -4.12
C GLY A 124 -0.49 2.70 -3.69
N LYS A 125 0.30 3.14 -2.70
CA LYS A 125 1.41 2.32 -2.17
C LYS A 125 0.91 0.97 -1.66
N SER A 126 -0.23 0.95 -0.96
CA SER A 126 -0.84 -0.30 -0.47
C SER A 126 -1.23 -1.25 -1.61
N VAL A 127 -1.82 -0.72 -2.70
CA VAL A 127 -2.22 -1.52 -3.88
C VAL A 127 -1.03 -2.02 -4.69
N PHE A 128 -0.04 -1.16 -4.94
CA PHE A 128 0.98 -1.40 -5.95
C PHE A 128 2.31 -1.93 -5.39
N ILE A 129 2.64 -1.65 -4.11
CA ILE A 129 3.99 -1.87 -3.55
C ILE A 129 3.94 -2.45 -2.11
N GLY A 130 2.76 -2.83 -1.61
CA GLY A 130 2.62 -3.37 -0.24
C GLY A 130 3.51 -4.60 0.04
N PRO A 131 3.73 -4.96 1.32
CA PRO A 131 4.40 -6.20 1.70
C PRO A 131 3.47 -7.39 1.44
N TYR A 132 3.94 -8.37 0.67
CA TYR A 132 3.21 -9.61 0.41
C TYR A 132 4.06 -10.80 0.84
N PRO A 133 4.25 -11.00 2.17
CA PRO A 133 5.05 -12.09 2.67
C PRO A 133 4.43 -13.43 2.25
N ILE A 134 5.31 -14.38 1.97
CA ILE A 134 4.97 -15.73 1.53
C ILE A 134 5.52 -16.70 2.57
N LEU A 135 4.70 -17.64 3.01
CA LEU A 135 5.17 -18.75 3.81
C LEU A 135 5.58 -19.89 2.89
N VAL A 136 6.81 -20.34 3.03
CA VAL A 136 7.36 -21.46 2.29
C VAL A 136 7.51 -22.65 3.24
N LEU A 137 6.89 -23.76 2.88
CA LEU A 137 7.06 -25.06 3.50
C LEU A 137 8.07 -25.82 2.64
N ASP A 138 9.30 -25.93 3.12
CA ASP A 138 10.38 -26.65 2.45
C ASP A 138 10.53 -28.05 3.05
N ARG A 139 10.14 -29.07 2.26
CA ARG A 139 10.23 -30.47 2.69
C ARG A 139 11.63 -31.02 2.66
N LYS A 140 12.51 -30.55 1.77
CA LYS A 140 13.90 -31.03 1.71
C LYS A 140 14.64 -30.70 3.00
N ARG A 141 14.36 -29.52 3.56
CA ARG A 141 15.00 -29.02 4.77
C ARG A 141 14.14 -29.23 6.04
N ASN A 142 12.88 -29.62 5.90
CA ASN A 142 11.88 -29.68 6.99
C ASN A 142 11.73 -28.34 7.73
N LEU A 143 11.63 -27.24 6.96
CA LEU A 143 11.56 -25.87 7.47
C LEU A 143 10.32 -25.14 6.97
N LEU A 144 9.70 -24.35 7.84
CA LEU A 144 8.80 -23.28 7.44
C LEU A 144 9.56 -21.97 7.51
N TYR A 145 9.50 -21.15 6.48
CA TYR A 145 10.09 -19.81 6.54
C TYR A 145 9.31 -18.78 5.74
N THR A 146 9.48 -17.52 6.12
CA THR A 146 8.99 -16.36 5.40
C THR A 146 10.04 -15.26 5.43
N TRP A 147 9.84 -14.21 4.63
CA TRP A 147 10.71 -13.05 4.61
C TRP A 147 9.92 -11.77 4.52
N GLU A 148 10.40 -10.76 5.23
CA GLU A 148 9.89 -9.41 5.21
C GLU A 148 11.04 -8.43 5.48
N ASN A 149 11.09 -7.31 4.76
CA ASN A 149 12.09 -6.25 4.98
C ASN A 149 13.54 -6.75 5.04
N LYS A 150 13.92 -7.67 4.12
CA LYS A 150 15.24 -8.32 4.05
C LYS A 150 15.59 -9.25 5.22
N LYS A 151 14.65 -9.51 6.13
CA LYS A 151 14.82 -10.47 7.23
C LYS A 151 14.10 -11.76 6.91
N VAL A 152 14.73 -12.89 7.22
CA VAL A 152 14.13 -14.23 7.11
C VAL A 152 13.73 -14.71 8.49
N TYR A 153 12.50 -15.21 8.57
CA TYR A 153 11.93 -15.83 9.75
C TYR A 153 11.69 -17.30 9.47
N VAL A 154 12.10 -18.18 10.37
CA VAL A 154 12.10 -19.64 10.18
C VAL A 154 11.60 -20.36 11.43
N ALA A 155 11.00 -21.53 11.22
CA ALA A 155 10.75 -22.55 12.23
C ALA A 155 11.02 -23.92 11.61
N ARG A 156 11.47 -24.90 12.40
CA ARG A 156 11.49 -26.29 11.97
C ARG A 156 10.07 -26.85 11.99
N TYR A 157 9.83 -27.89 11.20
CA TYR A 157 8.55 -28.60 11.20
C TYR A 157 8.15 -29.08 12.60
N GLU A 158 9.12 -29.55 13.40
CA GLU A 158 8.94 -29.96 14.79
C GLU A 158 8.58 -28.82 15.75
N ASP A 159 9.03 -27.59 15.45
CA ASP A 159 8.86 -26.41 16.29
C ASP A 159 7.70 -25.52 15.82
N ALA A 160 7.01 -25.94 14.75
CA ALA A 160 5.99 -25.18 14.08
C ALA A 160 4.73 -25.07 14.97
N GLY A 161 4.66 -23.99 15.75
CA GLY A 161 3.48 -23.64 16.52
C GLY A 161 2.53 -22.74 15.74
N TYR A 162 1.22 -22.91 15.96
CA TYR A 162 0.21 -21.96 15.54
C TYR A 162 -0.67 -21.52 16.71
N ALA A 163 -1.29 -20.36 16.58
CA ALA A 163 -2.30 -19.86 17.49
C ALA A 163 -3.50 -19.38 16.67
N ALA A 164 -4.72 -19.53 17.20
CA ALA A 164 -5.94 -19.09 16.54
C ALA A 164 -6.81 -18.17 17.42
N PRO A 165 -6.27 -17.04 17.95
CA PRO A 165 -7.06 -16.11 18.76
C PRO A 165 -8.24 -15.56 17.95
N SER A 166 -9.44 -15.60 18.53
CA SER A 166 -10.68 -15.15 17.87
C SER A 166 -10.85 -15.72 16.47
N ASN A 167 -10.54 -17.02 16.29
CA ASN A 167 -10.59 -17.73 15.02
C ASN A 167 -9.68 -17.16 13.91
N ASN A 168 -8.64 -16.43 14.25
CA ASN A 168 -7.66 -15.96 13.27
C ASN A 168 -6.36 -16.73 13.42
N LEU A 169 -6.02 -17.52 12.41
CA LEU A 169 -4.83 -18.36 12.43
C LEU A 169 -3.55 -17.53 12.25
N PHE A 170 -2.56 -17.78 13.11
CA PHE A 170 -1.21 -17.25 13.03
C PHE A 170 -0.19 -18.36 13.23
N ILE A 171 0.89 -18.32 12.45
CA ILE A 171 2.02 -19.24 12.55
C ILE A 171 3.20 -18.48 13.15
N LYS A 172 3.77 -19.01 14.23
CA LYS A 172 4.91 -18.38 14.91
C LYS A 172 6.21 -18.76 14.20
N LEU A 173 7.02 -17.77 13.86
CA LEU A 173 8.33 -17.95 13.24
C LEU A 173 9.38 -17.12 13.99
N PHE A 174 10.66 -17.50 13.88
CA PHE A 174 11.77 -16.92 14.62
C PHE A 174 12.80 -16.30 13.67
N THR A 175 13.46 -15.23 14.07
CA THR A 175 14.63 -14.67 13.38
C THR A 175 15.69 -14.27 14.38
N PHE A 176 16.96 -14.46 14.04
CA PHE A 176 18.04 -13.97 14.90
C PHE A 176 18.36 -12.51 14.60
N ASN A 177 18.12 -11.64 15.58
CA ASN A 177 18.50 -10.24 15.49
C ASN A 177 19.94 -10.07 15.99
N THR A 178 20.87 -9.87 15.04
CA THR A 178 22.30 -9.72 15.35
C THR A 178 22.57 -8.44 16.16
N ASP A 179 21.85 -7.35 15.91
CA ASP A 179 22.06 -6.06 16.60
C ASP A 179 21.68 -6.15 18.09
N LYS A 180 20.60 -6.87 18.39
CA LYS A 180 20.09 -7.05 19.76
C LYS A 180 20.57 -8.34 20.43
N ASN A 181 21.34 -9.15 19.70
CA ASN A 181 21.81 -10.48 20.11
C ASN A 181 20.71 -11.36 20.74
N ARG A 182 19.54 -11.44 20.10
CA ARG A 182 18.38 -12.20 20.60
C ARG A 182 17.53 -12.77 19.46
N LEU A 183 16.74 -13.80 19.76
CA LEU A 183 15.66 -14.25 18.88
C LEU A 183 14.48 -13.28 18.95
N ASP A 184 14.14 -12.70 17.80
CA ASP A 184 12.87 -11.99 17.60
C ASP A 184 11.85 -12.97 16.99
N THR A 185 10.56 -12.73 17.23
CA THR A 185 9.48 -13.57 16.69
C THR A 185 8.53 -12.75 15.83
N ILE A 186 7.93 -13.42 14.85
CA ILE A 186 6.82 -12.87 14.06
C ILE A 186 5.64 -13.83 14.08
N LEU A 187 4.45 -13.27 13.98
CA LEU A 187 3.21 -14.01 13.76
C LEU A 187 2.84 -13.84 12.28
N PHE A 188 3.07 -14.88 11.48
CA PHE A 188 2.67 -14.90 10.09
C PHE A 188 1.19 -15.27 10.00
N GLN A 189 0.38 -14.44 9.34
CA GLN A 189 -1.03 -14.73 9.10
C GLN A 189 -1.21 -15.35 7.70
N PRO A 190 -1.43 -16.67 7.58
CA PRO A 190 -1.70 -17.30 6.30
C PRO A 190 -3.06 -16.88 5.77
N ASN A 191 -3.17 -16.86 4.44
CA ASN A 191 -4.45 -16.74 3.76
C ASN A 191 -5.16 -18.10 3.77
N ALA A 192 -5.66 -18.49 4.94
CA ALA A 192 -6.36 -19.76 5.14
C ALA A 192 -7.72 -19.78 4.43
N SER A 193 -8.43 -18.65 4.43
CA SER A 193 -9.69 -18.47 3.72
C SER A 193 -9.83 -17.09 3.08
N VAL A 194 -10.93 -16.88 2.36
CA VAL A 194 -11.29 -15.55 1.81
C VAL A 194 -11.54 -14.54 2.94
N HIS A 195 -11.97 -15.01 4.12
CA HIS A 195 -12.34 -14.18 5.26
C HIS A 195 -11.14 -13.81 6.15
N SER A 196 -10.01 -14.53 6.04
CA SER A 196 -8.83 -14.30 6.88
C SER A 196 -8.27 -12.88 6.78
N SER A 197 -8.36 -12.23 5.61
CA SER A 197 -7.88 -10.85 5.44
C SER A 197 -8.71 -9.77 6.14
N LEU A 198 -9.91 -10.12 6.61
CA LEU A 198 -10.81 -9.23 7.34
C LEU A 198 -10.93 -9.61 8.82
N PHE A 199 -10.12 -10.56 9.28
CA PHE A 199 -10.19 -11.14 10.63
C PHE A 199 -11.52 -11.85 10.94
N LEU A 200 -12.18 -12.40 9.91
CA LEU A 200 -13.49 -13.04 10.00
C LEU A 200 -13.44 -14.54 9.68
N SER A 201 -12.29 -15.20 9.85
CA SER A 201 -12.18 -16.62 9.51
C SER A 201 -13.05 -17.48 10.43
N GLU A 202 -13.59 -18.56 9.88
CA GLU A 202 -14.34 -19.53 10.66
C GLU A 202 -13.43 -20.66 11.17
N GLU A 203 -13.85 -21.32 12.26
CA GLU A 203 -13.06 -22.39 12.88
C GLU A 203 -12.82 -23.56 11.91
N TYR A 204 -13.84 -23.96 11.15
CA TYR A 204 -13.73 -25.05 10.19
C TYR A 204 -12.71 -24.74 9.08
N GLU A 205 -12.62 -23.49 8.63
CA GLU A 205 -11.66 -23.06 7.60
C GLU A 205 -10.22 -23.17 8.11
N ASN A 206 -10.00 -22.73 9.36
CA ASN A 206 -8.70 -22.86 10.01
C ASN A 206 -8.31 -24.33 10.21
N ASN A 207 -9.25 -25.16 10.66
CA ASN A 207 -9.01 -26.59 10.86
C ASN A 207 -8.69 -27.31 9.54
N ALA A 208 -9.39 -26.97 8.46
CA ALA A 208 -9.10 -27.47 7.12
C ALA A 208 -7.71 -27.04 6.65
N PHE A 209 -7.33 -25.78 6.88
CA PHE A 209 -6.02 -25.26 6.50
C PHE A 209 -4.87 -25.88 7.31
N VAL A 210 -5.04 -26.07 8.62
CA VAL A 210 -4.05 -26.76 9.47
C VAL A 210 -3.91 -28.22 9.02
N SER A 211 -5.03 -28.90 8.74
CA SER A 211 -5.01 -30.27 8.22
C SER A 211 -4.27 -30.37 6.89
N PHE A 212 -4.49 -29.40 6.00
CA PHE A 212 -3.77 -29.27 4.74
C PHE A 212 -2.26 -29.12 4.95
N ILE A 213 -1.83 -28.20 5.83
CA ILE A 213 -0.41 -27.98 6.13
C ILE A 213 0.22 -29.27 6.69
N ASN A 214 -0.44 -29.91 7.64
CA ASN A 214 0.05 -31.14 8.26
C ASN A 214 0.17 -32.29 7.24
N ALA A 215 -0.83 -32.46 6.36
CA ALA A 215 -0.80 -33.46 5.30
C ALA A 215 0.38 -33.21 4.34
N TYR A 216 0.60 -31.95 3.94
CA TYR A 216 1.73 -31.59 3.08
C TYR A 216 3.07 -31.87 3.77
N MET A 217 3.24 -31.44 5.02
CA MET A 217 4.48 -31.59 5.78
C MET A 217 4.86 -33.07 5.95
N GLN A 218 3.88 -33.92 6.28
CA GLN A 218 4.11 -35.35 6.56
C GLN A 218 4.23 -36.19 5.30
N LYS A 219 3.30 -36.03 4.35
CA LYS A 219 3.13 -36.96 3.22
C LYS A 219 3.44 -36.33 1.86
N GLY A 220 3.51 -35.00 1.77
CA GLY A 220 3.89 -34.28 0.55
C GLY A 220 2.72 -33.87 -0.33
N ARG A 221 3.03 -33.48 -1.57
CA ARG A 221 2.04 -33.01 -2.55
C ARG A 221 1.02 -34.09 -2.92
N ASP A 222 1.45 -35.33 -3.07
CA ASP A 222 0.63 -36.39 -3.70
C ASP A 222 -0.62 -36.77 -2.90
N VAL A 223 -0.69 -36.41 -1.61
CA VAL A 223 -1.92 -36.57 -0.81
C VAL A 223 -2.89 -35.40 -0.92
N ILE A 224 -2.48 -34.32 -1.58
CA ILE A 224 -3.24 -33.08 -1.75
C ILE A 224 -3.69 -32.93 -3.21
N THR A 225 -2.80 -33.17 -4.16
CA THR A 225 -3.05 -32.97 -5.58
C THR A 225 -2.14 -33.86 -6.42
N ASP A 226 -2.65 -34.33 -7.57
CA ASP A 226 -1.93 -35.20 -8.50
C ASP A 226 -0.90 -34.47 -9.37
N HIS A 227 -0.97 -33.13 -9.41
CA HIS A 227 -0.16 -32.28 -10.29
C HIS A 227 0.44 -31.09 -9.54
N ASP A 228 1.57 -30.60 -10.07
CA ASP A 228 2.15 -29.34 -9.63
C ASP A 228 1.25 -28.17 -9.99
N PHE A 229 1.18 -27.19 -9.09
CA PHE A 229 0.41 -25.96 -9.30
C PHE A 229 1.27 -24.73 -9.02
N GLU A 230 1.14 -23.72 -9.87
CA GLU A 230 1.72 -22.39 -9.69
C GLU A 230 0.71 -21.32 -10.10
N SER A 231 0.55 -20.31 -9.25
CA SER A 231 -0.35 -19.19 -9.45
C SER A 231 0.32 -18.14 -10.32
N GLU A 232 -0.46 -17.51 -11.19
CA GLU A 232 -0.03 -16.30 -11.88
C GLU A 232 0.41 -15.20 -10.89
N PRO A 233 1.39 -14.37 -11.28
CA PRO A 233 1.81 -13.22 -10.49
C PRO A 233 0.69 -12.20 -10.33
N LEU A 234 0.78 -11.37 -9.30
CA LEU A 234 -0.19 -10.32 -9.06
C LEU A 234 -0.18 -9.29 -10.20
N LYS A 235 -1.31 -9.14 -10.89
CA LYS A 235 -1.52 -8.07 -11.88
C LYS A 235 -1.45 -6.70 -11.20
N PHE A 236 -0.79 -5.75 -11.87
CA PHE A 236 -0.59 -4.37 -11.38
C PHE A 236 0.04 -4.32 -9.98
N TYR A 237 1.01 -5.19 -9.72
CA TYR A 237 1.84 -5.14 -8.52
C TYR A 237 3.28 -4.97 -8.95
N PHE A 238 3.96 -3.96 -8.41
CA PHE A 238 5.31 -3.56 -8.76
C PHE A 238 6.32 -3.79 -7.63
N GLY A 239 5.86 -4.27 -6.48
CA GLY A 239 6.75 -4.73 -5.43
C GLY A 239 7.38 -6.08 -5.76
N ARG A 240 8.33 -6.51 -4.93
CA ARG A 240 8.97 -7.82 -5.04
C ARG A 240 8.59 -8.64 -3.82
N TYR A 241 8.21 -9.89 -4.08
CA TYR A 241 8.06 -10.92 -3.05
C TYR A 241 9.20 -11.94 -3.13
N GLU A 242 10.27 -11.67 -3.87
CA GLU A 242 11.44 -12.55 -3.94
C GLU A 242 12.16 -12.62 -2.58
N PRO A 243 12.71 -13.78 -2.22
CA PRO A 243 13.45 -13.93 -0.98
C PRO A 243 14.77 -13.14 -1.02
N PRO A 244 15.32 -12.73 0.15
CA PRO A 244 16.63 -12.05 0.22
C PRO A 244 17.77 -12.88 -0.38
N VAL A 245 18.87 -12.24 -0.79
CA VAL A 245 20.02 -12.94 -1.40
C VAL A 245 20.73 -13.87 -0.39
N ASP A 246 20.67 -13.54 0.89
CA ASP A 246 21.38 -14.21 2.00
C ASP A 246 20.48 -15.15 2.83
N VAL A 247 19.38 -15.63 2.26
CA VAL A 247 18.38 -16.48 2.96
C VAL A 247 19.00 -17.65 3.69
N ASP A 248 19.85 -18.44 3.01
CA ASP A 248 20.43 -19.64 3.58
C ASP A 248 21.30 -19.32 4.81
N VAL A 249 22.04 -18.21 4.75
CA VAL A 249 22.89 -17.74 5.85
C VAL A 249 22.04 -17.28 7.03
N GLN A 250 20.96 -16.54 6.78
CA GLN A 250 20.05 -16.08 7.85
C GLN A 250 19.31 -17.24 8.52
N ILE A 251 18.86 -18.23 7.74
CA ILE A 251 18.24 -19.45 8.24
C ILE A 251 19.22 -20.19 9.15
N ALA A 252 20.44 -20.47 8.67
CA ALA A 252 21.44 -21.20 9.45
C ALA A 252 21.77 -20.50 10.77
N LYS A 253 21.97 -19.16 10.74
CA LYS A 253 22.20 -18.38 11.96
C LYS A 253 21.04 -18.49 12.96
N THR A 254 19.81 -18.39 12.48
CA THR A 254 18.61 -18.45 13.33
C THR A 254 18.45 -19.84 13.95
N LEU A 255 18.60 -20.90 13.16
CA LEU A 255 18.50 -22.27 13.65
C LEU A 255 19.59 -22.58 14.68
N ASN A 256 20.83 -22.16 14.42
CA ASN A 256 21.94 -22.34 15.38
C ASN A 256 21.66 -21.65 16.72
N GLN A 257 21.03 -20.48 16.71
CA GLN A 257 20.66 -19.80 17.96
C GLN A 257 19.46 -20.48 18.64
N LEU A 258 18.48 -20.96 17.87
CA LEU A 258 17.34 -21.70 18.40
C LEU A 258 17.80 -22.98 19.12
N ASP A 259 18.80 -23.68 18.58
CA ASP A 259 19.40 -24.86 19.20
C ASP A 259 20.13 -24.55 20.51
N LYS A 260 20.74 -23.36 20.63
CA LYS A 260 21.38 -22.91 21.88
C LYS A 260 20.36 -22.57 22.97
N GLU A 261 19.19 -22.08 22.58
CA GLU A 261 18.13 -21.66 23.52
C GLU A 261 17.19 -22.80 23.92
N LYS A 262 17.08 -23.88 23.11
CA LYS A 262 16.40 -25.10 23.52
C LYS A 262 17.18 -25.75 24.68
N PRO A 263 16.59 -25.92 25.88
CA PRO A 263 17.22 -26.75 26.90
C PRO A 263 17.39 -28.16 26.33
N HIS A 264 18.58 -28.75 26.48
CA HIS A 264 18.77 -30.18 26.29
C HIS A 264 17.90 -30.91 27.32
N HIS A 265 16.64 -31.17 26.97
CA HIS A 265 15.84 -32.17 27.66
C HIS A 265 16.38 -33.54 27.23
N ALA A 266 17.39 -33.98 27.98
CA ALA A 266 17.79 -35.38 28.08
C ALA A 266 16.79 -36.15 28.96
#